data_AF-A0A956IZC9-F1
#
_entry.id   AF-A0A956IZC9-F1
#
_cell.length_a   1.000
_cell.length_b   1.000
_cell.length_c   1.000
_cell.angle_alpha   90.00
_cell.angle_beta   90.00
_cell.angle_gamma   90.00
#
_symmetry.space_group_name_H-M   'P 1'
#
loop_
_entity.id
_entity.type
_entity.pdbx_description
1 polymer ?
#
loop_
_entity_poly.entity_id
_entity_poly.type
_entity_poly.pdbx_seq_one_letter_code
_entity_poly.pdbx_strand_id
1 'polypeptide(L)'
;LKHWAAFHCREWYLQTGRKAYKIDVKRLSTRIPTPEQVTSRGWYKPRNLKPRVNDVQSHRCPDGGELPLFMKERYGLPITDEDRERAAREDDRELRRYKSRRETWERRRTWFGKQRERTPVATPPSRAAAAVVQSDTADEDGE
;
A
#
# COMPACT_ATOMS: atom_id res chain seq x y z
N LEU A 1 8.49 7.09 3.26
CA LEU A 1 7.55 7.58 4.30
C LEU A 1 6.94 6.47 5.16
N LYS A 2 6.79 5.23 4.66
CA LYS A 2 6.24 4.09 5.43
C LYS A 2 6.91 3.89 6.80
N HIS A 3 8.24 3.82 6.86
CA HIS A 3 8.97 3.61 8.12
C HIS A 3 8.89 4.81 9.10
N TRP A 4 8.85 6.03 8.55
CA TRP A 4 8.61 7.23 9.35
C TRP A 4 7.21 7.19 9.97
N ALA A 5 6.18 6.77 9.21
CA ALA A 5 4.85 6.58 9.76
C ALA A 5 4.83 5.49 10.84
N ALA A 6 5.50 4.35 10.61
CA ALA A 6 5.59 3.29 11.64
C ALA A 6 6.21 3.79 12.95
N PHE A 7 7.23 4.65 12.88
CA PHE A 7 7.82 5.29 14.05
C PHE A 7 6.81 6.14 14.82
N HIS A 8 6.08 7.02 14.13
CA HIS A 8 5.06 7.87 14.74
C HIS A 8 3.87 7.07 15.28
N CYS A 9 3.50 5.95 14.65
CA CYS A 9 2.47 5.05 15.18
C CYS A 9 2.88 4.49 16.54
N ARG A 10 4.16 4.11 16.70
CA ARG A 10 4.71 3.63 17.96
C ARG A 10 4.80 4.74 19.00
N GLU A 11 5.32 5.91 18.62
CA GLU A 11 5.43 7.05 19.54
C GLU A 11 4.07 7.44 20.10
N TRP A 12 3.05 7.50 19.23
CA TRP A 12 1.67 7.71 19.65
C TRP A 12 1.19 6.63 20.63
N TYR A 13 1.47 5.35 20.35
CA TYR A 13 1.12 4.24 21.22
C TYR A 13 1.80 4.34 22.59
N LEU A 14 3.08 4.73 22.64
CA LEU A 14 3.80 4.92 23.90
C LEU A 14 3.25 6.09 24.72
N GLN A 15 2.86 7.19 24.07
CA GLN A 15 2.34 8.37 24.76
C GLN A 15 0.90 8.19 25.26
N THR A 16 0.06 7.53 24.46
CA THR A 16 -1.40 7.46 24.73
C THR A 16 -1.86 6.09 25.22
N GLY A 17 -1.02 5.05 25.10
CA GLY A 17 -1.40 3.65 25.33
C GLY A 17 -2.39 3.09 24.31
N ARG A 18 -2.77 3.86 23.29
CA ARG A 18 -3.79 3.49 22.29
C ARG A 18 -3.18 3.45 20.90
N LYS A 19 -3.63 2.51 20.06
CA LYS A 19 -3.21 2.49 18.66
C LYS A 19 -3.83 3.67 17.91
N ALA A 20 -2.99 4.39 17.15
CA ALA A 20 -3.50 5.32 16.14
C ALA A 20 -4.15 4.52 15.00
N TYR A 21 -5.21 5.05 14.37
CA TYR A 21 -5.84 4.38 13.24
C TYR A 21 -5.00 4.51 11.95
N LYS A 22 -4.57 5.73 11.66
CA LYS A 22 -3.75 6.06 10.49
C LYS A 22 -2.94 7.32 10.73
N ILE A 23 -1.87 7.47 9.97
CA ILE A 23 -1.06 8.68 9.90
C ILE A 23 -1.19 9.26 8.51
N ASP A 24 -1.66 10.50 8.44
CA ASP A 24 -1.79 11.27 7.22
C ASP A 24 -0.59 12.23 7.10
N VAL A 25 0.23 12.04 6.08
CA VAL A 25 1.35 12.94 5.77
C VAL A 25 0.85 14.02 4.82
N LYS A 26 0.84 15.26 5.30
CA LYS A 26 0.40 16.43 4.52
C LYS A 26 1.59 17.30 4.14
N ARG A 27 1.64 17.73 2.89
CA ARG A 27 2.58 18.72 2.38
C ARG A 27 1.94 20.10 2.46
N LEU A 28 2.59 20.97 3.22
CA LEU A 28 2.28 22.39 3.26
C LEU A 28 3.12 23.09 2.18
N SER A 29 2.46 23.77 1.24
CA SER A 29 3.14 24.60 0.25
C SER A 29 2.51 25.98 0.17
N THR A 30 3.33 27.02 0.32
CA THR A 30 2.92 28.41 0.11
C THR A 30 3.33 28.83 -1.29
N ARG A 31 2.42 29.42 -2.06
CA ARG A 31 2.76 30.00 -3.36
C ARG A 31 3.40 31.37 -3.14
N ILE A 32 4.66 31.50 -3.54
CA ILE A 32 5.35 32.79 -3.55
C ILE A 32 4.77 33.63 -4.70
N PRO A 33 4.45 34.92 -4.48
CA PRO A 33 3.99 35.82 -5.54
C PRO A 33 5.02 35.94 -6.66
N THR A 34 4.59 36.11 -7.91
CA THR A 34 5.51 36.32 -9.03
C THR A 34 6.13 37.72 -8.96
N PRO A 35 7.30 37.95 -9.59
CA PRO A 35 7.95 39.27 -9.58
C PRO A 35 7.02 40.42 -10.00
N GLU A 36 6.22 40.22 -11.05
CA GLU A 36 5.21 41.20 -11.52
C GLU A 36 4.15 41.54 -10.46
N GLN A 37 3.73 40.54 -9.67
CA GLN A 37 2.77 40.73 -8.58
C GLN A 37 3.38 41.50 -7.42
N VAL A 38 4.67 41.30 -7.15
CA VAL A 38 5.41 42.05 -6.12
C VAL A 38 5.64 43.49 -6.55
N THR A 39 5.93 43.74 -7.83
CA THR A 39 6.07 45.11 -8.36
C THR A 39 4.76 45.88 -8.31
N SER A 40 3.63 45.26 -8.63
CA SER A 40 2.32 45.91 -8.66
C SER A 40 1.65 46.06 -7.29
N ARG A 41 1.81 45.08 -6.38
CA ARG A 41 1.13 45.05 -5.07
C ARG A 41 2.05 45.39 -3.90
N GLY A 42 3.32 45.62 -4.16
CA GLY A 42 4.34 45.87 -3.15
C GLY A 42 4.89 44.60 -2.49
N TRP A 43 5.76 44.81 -1.51
CA TRP A 43 6.49 43.74 -0.83
C TRP A 43 5.52 42.87 -0.01
N TYR A 44 5.70 41.55 -0.06
CA TYR A 44 4.84 40.62 0.68
C TYR A 44 5.49 40.17 1.99
N LYS A 45 4.66 39.90 3.01
CA LYS A 45 5.11 39.29 4.27
C LYS A 45 4.97 37.77 4.18
N PRO A 46 6.04 36.97 4.29
CA PRO A 46 5.98 35.51 4.13
C PRO A 46 4.99 34.82 5.09
N ARG A 47 4.86 35.34 6.31
CA ARG A 47 3.94 34.79 7.34
C ARG A 47 2.45 34.94 6.98
N ASN A 48 2.11 35.87 6.09
CA ASN A 48 0.73 36.13 5.69
C ASN A 48 0.32 35.32 4.45
N LEU A 49 1.24 34.56 3.85
CA LEU A 49 0.93 33.73 2.70
C LEU A 49 0.08 32.53 3.14
N LYS A 50 -1.07 32.34 2.49
CA LYS A 50 -1.96 31.20 2.77
C LYS A 50 -1.28 29.89 2.35
N PRO A 51 -1.02 28.95 3.28
CA PRO A 51 -0.50 27.65 2.92
C PRO A 51 -1.58 26.83 2.22
N ARG A 52 -1.17 26.09 1.19
CA ARG A 52 -1.95 25.01 0.58
C ARG A 52 -1.56 23.71 1.25
N VAL A 53 -2.56 22.95 1.67
CA VAL A 53 -2.36 21.64 2.30
C VAL A 53 -2.72 20.58 1.27
N ASN A 54 -1.75 19.72 0.93
CA ASN A 54 -1.98 18.61 0.02
C ASN A 54 -1.67 17.30 0.74
N ASP A 55 -2.53 16.30 0.61
CA ASP A 55 -2.28 14.97 1.14
C ASP A 55 -1.23 14.26 0.27
N VAL A 56 -0.16 13.78 0.89
CA VAL A 56 0.95 13.10 0.20
C VAL A 56 0.73 11.60 0.24
N GLN A 57 0.65 11.05 1.45
CA GLN A 57 0.47 9.62 1.68
C GLN A 57 -0.22 9.40 3.02
N SER A 58 -1.11 8.41 3.07
CA SER A 58 -1.71 7.92 4.29
C SER A 58 -1.22 6.51 4.57
N HIS A 59 -0.75 6.26 5.79
CA HIS A 59 -0.27 4.95 6.24
C HIS A 59 -1.14 4.49 7.41
N ARG A 60 -1.72 3.28 7.32
CA ARG A 60 -2.42 2.67 8.46
C ARG A 60 -1.40 2.15 9.46
N CYS A 61 -1.69 2.33 10.75
CA CYS A 61 -0.84 1.78 11.80
C CYS A 61 -1.19 0.30 12.02
N PRO A 62 -0.20 -0.60 12.01
CA PRO A 62 -0.41 -1.98 12.42
C PRO A 62 -0.73 -2.06 13.92
N ASP A 63 -1.35 -3.16 14.34
CA ASP A 63 -1.63 -3.42 15.75
C ASP A 63 -0.32 -3.42 16.56
N GLY A 64 -0.36 -2.84 17.76
CA GLY A 64 0.78 -2.77 18.70
C GLY A 64 1.87 -1.74 18.37
N GLY A 65 1.76 -0.98 17.27
CA GLY A 65 2.82 -0.01 16.92
C GLY A 65 4.16 -0.70 16.62
N GLU A 66 4.10 -1.93 16.09
CA GLU A 66 5.29 -2.72 15.79
C GLU A 66 6.17 -2.02 14.75
N LEU A 67 7.44 -1.83 15.13
CA LEU A 67 8.48 -1.33 14.25
C LEU A 67 9.04 -2.47 13.37
N PRO A 68 9.45 -2.18 12.13
CA PRO A 68 10.20 -3.14 11.32
C PRO A 68 11.56 -3.45 11.98
N LEU A 69 12.13 -4.62 11.64
CA LEU A 69 13.34 -5.16 12.26
C LEU A 69 14.50 -4.14 12.30
N PHE A 70 14.81 -3.50 11.16
CA PHE A 70 15.89 -2.52 11.08
C PHE A 70 15.71 -1.31 12.01
N MET A 71 14.45 -0.95 12.31
CA MET A 71 14.17 0.12 13.27
C MET A 71 14.32 -0.40 14.71
N LYS A 72 13.87 -1.63 14.99
CA LYS A 72 14.05 -2.24 16.31
C LYS A 72 15.53 -2.32 16.69
N GLU A 73 16.39 -2.74 15.76
CA GLU A 73 17.85 -2.75 15.92
C GLU A 73 18.41 -1.37 16.30
N ARG A 74 18.03 -0.33 15.55
CA ARG A 74 18.52 1.04 15.78
C ARG A 74 18.13 1.60 17.15
N TYR A 75 16.95 1.25 17.65
CA TYR A 75 16.44 1.73 18.93
C TYR A 75 16.74 0.77 20.10
N GLY A 76 17.48 -0.33 19.86
CA GLY A 76 17.84 -1.31 20.89
C GLY A 76 16.63 -2.06 21.47
N LEU A 77 15.55 -2.22 20.71
CA LEU A 77 14.40 -3.01 21.15
C LEU A 77 14.72 -4.52 21.08
N PRO A 78 14.13 -5.34 21.97
CA PRO A 78 14.25 -6.78 21.86
C PRO A 78 13.69 -7.25 20.51
N ILE A 79 14.53 -7.97 19.78
CA ILE A 79 14.19 -8.58 18.50
C ILE A 79 13.69 -9.99 18.81
N THR A 80 12.43 -10.24 18.48
CA THR A 80 11.84 -11.58 18.61
C THR A 80 12.17 -12.43 17.38
N ASP A 81 12.11 -13.75 17.51
CA ASP A 81 12.30 -14.63 16.34
C ASP A 81 11.18 -14.46 15.30
N GLU A 82 9.96 -14.13 15.75
CA GLU A 82 8.83 -13.77 14.87
C GLU A 82 9.12 -12.54 14.00
N ASP A 83 9.86 -11.57 14.52
CA ASP A 83 10.29 -10.39 13.76
C ASP A 83 11.29 -10.75 12.66
N ARG A 84 12.21 -11.68 12.95
CA ARG A 84 13.21 -12.18 11.98
C ARG A 84 12.53 -12.95 10.86
N GLU A 85 11.60 -13.84 11.20
CA GLU A 85 10.81 -14.58 10.21
C GLU A 85 9.95 -13.65 9.35
N ARG A 86 9.37 -12.60 9.94
CA ARG A 86 8.61 -11.60 9.20
C ARG A 86 9.49 -10.84 8.22
N ALA A 87 10.69 -10.41 8.65
CA ALA A 87 11.64 -9.74 7.78
C ALA A 87 12.06 -10.63 6.61
N ALA A 88 12.43 -11.89 6.88
CA ALA A 88 12.81 -12.86 5.84
C ALA A 88 11.66 -13.08 4.82
N ARG A 89 10.41 -13.18 5.28
CA ARG A 89 9.24 -13.29 4.39
C ARG A 89 9.01 -12.04 3.54
N GLU A 90 9.29 -10.86 4.07
CA GLU A 90 9.19 -9.61 3.31
C GLU A 90 10.29 -9.53 2.24
N ASP A 91 11.53 -9.86 2.60
CA ASP A 91 12.68 -9.89 1.69
C ASP A 91 12.44 -10.86 0.52
N ASP A 92 11.95 -12.07 0.81
CA ASP A 92 11.56 -13.05 -0.21
C ASP A 92 10.50 -12.51 -1.19
N ARG A 93 9.49 -11.81 -0.68
CA ARG A 93 8.46 -11.18 -1.52
C ARG A 93 9.07 -10.08 -2.39
N GLU A 94 9.98 -9.29 -1.86
CA GLU A 94 10.66 -8.24 -2.61
C GLU A 94 11.55 -8.82 -3.70
N LEU A 95 12.30 -9.88 -3.41
CA LEU A 95 13.10 -10.61 -4.38
C LEU A 95 12.24 -11.18 -5.51
N ARG A 96 11.08 -11.78 -5.20
CA ARG A 96 10.13 -12.26 -6.21
C ARG A 96 9.60 -11.12 -7.07
N ARG A 97 9.21 -9.99 -6.46
CA ARG A 97 8.76 -8.79 -7.18
C ARG A 97 9.87 -8.20 -8.05
N TYR A 98 11.11 -8.23 -7.59
CA TYR A 98 12.26 -7.75 -8.33
C TYR A 98 12.53 -8.65 -9.54
N LYS A 99 12.59 -9.97 -9.37
CA LYS A 99 12.75 -10.95 -10.46
C LYS A 99 11.64 -10.81 -11.51
N SER A 100 10.38 -10.77 -11.07
CA SER A 100 9.23 -10.58 -11.96
C SER A 100 9.28 -9.26 -12.74
N ARG A 101 9.66 -8.15 -12.08
CA ARG A 101 9.88 -6.87 -12.76
C ARG A 101 11.01 -6.98 -13.77
N ARG A 102 12.15 -7.56 -13.40
CA ARG A 102 13.31 -7.73 -14.28
C ARG A 102 12.94 -8.53 -15.53
N GLU A 103 12.28 -9.67 -15.38
CA GLU A 103 11.79 -10.48 -16.50
C GLU A 103 10.78 -9.73 -17.37
N THR A 104 9.93 -8.89 -16.75
CA THR A 104 8.97 -8.07 -17.50
C THR A 104 9.70 -7.02 -18.35
N TRP A 105 10.73 -6.39 -17.81
CA TRP A 105 11.59 -5.45 -18.54
C TRP A 105 12.39 -6.15 -19.65
N GLU A 106 12.96 -7.33 -19.38
CA GLU A 106 13.66 -8.15 -20.36
C GLU A 106 12.72 -8.60 -21.49
N ARG A 107 11.48 -9.00 -21.17
CA ARG A 107 10.43 -9.33 -22.17
C ARG A 107 9.97 -8.11 -22.96
N ARG A 108 10.09 -6.91 -22.39
CA ARG A 108 9.76 -5.63 -23.03
C ARG A 108 10.88 -5.08 -23.93
N ARG A 109 11.88 -5.90 -24.30
CA ARG A 109 12.98 -5.59 -25.25
C ARG A 109 12.54 -5.22 -26.69
N THR A 110 11.39 -4.57 -26.86
CA THR A 110 11.15 -3.69 -28.00
C THR A 110 10.88 -2.29 -27.45
N TRP A 111 11.87 -1.39 -27.58
CA TRP A 111 11.72 0.04 -27.28
C TRP A 111 10.54 0.63 -28.08
N PHE A 112 10.31 0.13 -29.29
CA PHE A 112 9.22 0.51 -30.19
C PHE A 112 8.42 -0.74 -30.54
N GLY A 113 7.23 -0.88 -29.96
CA GLY A 113 6.47 -2.13 -29.92
C GLY A 113 6.43 -2.93 -31.21
N LYS A 114 6.57 -4.25 -31.08
CA LYS A 114 5.67 -5.13 -31.82
C LYS A 114 4.58 -5.55 -30.84
N GLN A 115 3.35 -5.16 -31.14
CA GLN A 115 2.17 -5.67 -30.45
C GLN A 115 2.30 -7.19 -30.37
N ARG A 116 2.29 -7.74 -29.17
CA ARG A 116 1.95 -9.16 -29.04
C ARG A 116 0.56 -9.29 -29.65
N GLU A 117 0.48 -9.94 -30.80
CA GLU A 117 -0.78 -10.50 -31.29
C GLU A 117 -1.37 -11.27 -30.11
N ARG A 118 -2.51 -10.78 -29.60
CA ARG A 118 -3.26 -11.52 -28.60
C ARG A 118 -3.66 -12.81 -29.29
N THR A 119 -3.00 -13.92 -28.97
CA THR A 119 -3.58 -15.23 -29.23
C THR A 119 -4.93 -15.23 -28.50
N PRO A 120 -6.06 -15.39 -29.20
CA PRO A 120 -7.35 -15.44 -28.55
C PRO A 120 -7.32 -16.64 -27.61
N VAL A 121 -7.35 -16.36 -26.31
CA VAL A 121 -7.53 -17.39 -25.30
C VAL A 121 -8.93 -17.94 -25.55
N ALA A 122 -9.01 -19.15 -26.11
CA ALA A 122 -10.25 -19.87 -26.27
C ALA A 122 -10.89 -20.01 -24.88
N THR A 123 -12.04 -19.37 -24.69
CA THR A 123 -12.86 -19.49 -23.49
C THR A 123 -13.18 -20.98 -23.30
N PRO A 124 -12.77 -21.63 -22.20
CA PRO A 124 -13.19 -22.99 -21.94
C PRO A 124 -14.73 -23.00 -21.80
N PRO A 125 -15.44 -23.95 -22.45
CA PRO A 125 -16.89 -24.00 -22.37
C PRO A 125 -17.30 -24.19 -20.90
N SER A 126 -18.13 -23.27 -20.40
CA SER A 126 -18.70 -23.33 -19.06
C SER A 126 -19.49 -24.63 -18.92
N ARG A 127 -19.08 -25.46 -17.96
CA ARG A 127 -19.76 -26.69 -17.58
C ARG A 127 -21.04 -26.34 -16.82
N ALA A 128 -22.07 -25.93 -17.55
CA ALA A 128 -23.40 -25.62 -17.02
C ALA A 128 -24.44 -26.52 -17.70
N ALA A 129 -24.58 -27.75 -17.20
CA ALA A 129 -25.76 -28.62 -17.35
C ALA A 129 -25.46 -30.00 -16.74
N ALA A 130 -25.40 -30.10 -15.41
CA ALA A 130 -25.45 -31.38 -14.70
C ALA A 130 -25.96 -31.15 -13.27
N ALA A 131 -27.22 -30.76 -13.16
CA ALA A 131 -27.99 -30.81 -11.91
C ALA A 131 -29.48 -30.76 -12.27
N VAL A 132 -30.01 -31.88 -12.75
CA VAL A 132 -31.45 -32.14 -12.78
C VAL A 132 -31.64 -33.52 -12.15
N VAL A 133 -32.61 -33.57 -11.22
CA VAL A 133 -33.17 -34.72 -10.48
C VAL A 133 -32.46 -35.15 -9.19
N GLN A 134 -32.91 -34.60 -8.07
CA GLN A 134 -33.04 -35.30 -6.78
C GLN A 134 -34.16 -34.64 -5.95
N SER A 135 -35.32 -35.29 -5.86
CA SER A 135 -36.16 -35.45 -4.64
C SER A 135 -37.56 -35.95 -5.03
N ASP A 136 -37.77 -37.27 -4.88
CA ASP A 136 -39.09 -37.83 -4.55
C ASP A 136 -38.87 -39.24 -3.98
N THR A 137 -38.67 -39.29 -2.66
CA THR A 137 -38.85 -40.50 -1.84
C THR A 137 -39.47 -40.04 -0.53
N ALA A 138 -40.79 -40.13 -0.45
CA ALA A 138 -41.53 -40.13 0.80
C ALA A 138 -42.20 -41.51 0.90
N ASP A 139 -41.59 -42.36 1.71
CA ASP A 139 -42.19 -43.49 2.42
C ASP A 139 -43.25 -42.95 3.40
N GLU A 140 -44.48 -43.47 3.36
CA GLU A 140 -45.32 -43.72 4.54
C GLU A 140 -46.19 -44.96 4.27
N ASP A 141 -45.68 -46.12 4.66
CA ASP A 141 -46.49 -47.29 5.00
C ASP A 141 -47.18 -47.04 6.36
N GLY A 142 -48.49 -47.26 6.42
CA GLY A 142 -49.29 -47.18 7.62
C GLY A 142 -50.50 -48.12 7.51
N GLU A 143 -50.45 -49.17 8.33
CA GLU A 143 -51.35 -50.32 8.48
C GLU A 143 -52.83 -49.98 8.73
#